data_AF-A0A8D8V5R5-F1
#
_entry.id   AF-A0A8D8V5R5-F1
#
_cell.length_a   1.000
_cell.length_b   1.000
_cell.length_c   1.000
_cell.angle_alpha   90.00
_cell.angle_beta   90.00
_cell.angle_gamma   90.00
#
_symmetry.space_group_name_H-M   'P 1'
#
loop_
_entity.id
_entity.type
_entity.pdbx_description
1 polymer ?
#
loop_
_entity_poly.entity_id
_entity_poly.type
_entity_poly.pdbx_seq_one_letter_code
_entity_poly.pdbx_strand_id
1 'polypeptide(L)'
;MFLFLVILLFSLSSPSFSSPSPPLYITPLLQSGQYAQAQSLSHLTGFLPGEPVSSYSAFFTIAEGTHLHFWFHPVEKDENWQSKPVALWLQGGLGLSTIRGGIQEYLIAYNVTPDGLVGKYDSGLTQYMNVLMIDNTRVGFSHTQDPSYPIVGSYALIAGQYDGLLAYQGTIKSLRSLDWPGADCLNTETFSRSQIWISGSLFGYIRRCPGLWEVLALRASHVVQLYQPAPLWKVVAAFVKETYKM
;
A
#
# COMPACT_ATOMS: atom_id res chain seq x y z
N MET A 1 -44.35 21.91 -31.19
CA MET A 1 -44.60 21.34 -29.86
C MET A 1 -44.48 19.83 -29.97
N PHE A 2 -43.38 19.26 -29.48
CA PHE A 2 -43.27 17.83 -29.21
C PHE A 2 -42.47 17.69 -27.92
N LEU A 3 -43.15 17.26 -26.86
CA LEU A 3 -42.58 16.92 -25.57
C LEU A 3 -42.18 15.45 -25.65
N PHE A 4 -40.90 15.12 -25.49
CA PHE A 4 -40.49 13.73 -25.28
C PHE A 4 -40.47 13.46 -23.78
N LEU A 5 -41.40 12.61 -23.32
CA LEU A 5 -41.38 12.01 -21.99
C LEU A 5 -40.78 10.61 -22.13
N VAL A 6 -39.60 10.39 -21.56
CA VAL A 6 -39.01 9.05 -21.41
C VAL A 6 -39.21 8.63 -19.97
N ILE A 7 -40.11 7.66 -19.74
CA ILE A 7 -40.24 6.97 -18.45
C ILE A 7 -39.41 5.70 -18.54
N LEU A 8 -38.28 5.66 -17.84
CA LEU A 8 -37.53 4.43 -17.57
C LEU A 8 -37.99 3.88 -16.22
N LEU A 9 -38.82 2.84 -16.25
CA LEU A 9 -39.11 2.02 -15.08
C LEU A 9 -37.96 1.03 -14.87
N PHE A 10 -37.07 1.34 -13.92
CA PHE A 10 -36.20 0.33 -13.34
C PHE A 10 -36.86 -0.21 -12.08
N SER A 11 -37.32 -1.46 -12.12
CA SER A 11 -37.56 -2.24 -10.90
C SER A 11 -36.20 -2.63 -10.32
N LEU A 12 -35.59 -1.73 -9.56
CA LEU A 12 -34.50 -2.10 -8.66
C LEU A 12 -35.15 -2.75 -7.45
N SER A 13 -35.19 -4.09 -7.42
CA SER A 13 -35.17 -4.77 -6.13
C SER A 13 -33.80 -4.49 -5.53
N SER A 14 -33.70 -3.36 -4.81
CA SER A 14 -32.55 -3.05 -3.98
C SER A 14 -32.33 -4.25 -3.06
N PRO A 15 -31.15 -4.90 -3.05
CA PRO A 15 -30.85 -5.81 -1.97
C PRO A 15 -31.03 -5.01 -0.68
N SER A 16 -31.92 -5.49 0.19
CA SER A 16 -32.11 -4.93 1.52
C SER A 16 -30.78 -5.09 2.26
N PHE A 17 -29.95 -4.05 2.24
CA PHE A 17 -28.81 -3.97 3.12
C PHE A 17 -29.37 -3.94 4.53
N SER A 18 -29.06 -4.98 5.32
CA SER A 18 -29.23 -4.94 6.77
C SER A 18 -28.60 -3.64 7.29
N SER A 19 -29.18 -3.04 8.33
CA SER A 19 -28.60 -1.88 9.00
C SER A 19 -27.07 -2.01 9.11
N PRO A 20 -26.29 -1.05 8.59
CA PRO A 20 -24.84 -1.18 8.55
C PRO A 20 -24.31 -1.42 9.97
N SER A 21 -23.52 -2.48 10.13
CA SER A 21 -22.80 -2.72 11.37
C SER A 21 -21.89 -1.51 11.66
N PRO A 22 -21.78 -1.07 12.92
CA PRO A 22 -20.86 0.01 13.27
C PRO A 22 -19.40 -0.37 12.90
N PRO A 23 -18.53 0.62 12.66
CA PRO A 23 -17.12 0.36 12.40
C PRO A 23 -16.46 -0.49 13.50
N LEU A 24 -15.65 -1.48 13.11
CA LEU A 24 -14.95 -2.35 14.04
C LEU A 24 -13.67 -1.67 14.55
N TYR A 25 -13.69 -1.12 15.76
CA TYR A 25 -12.50 -0.61 16.44
C TYR A 25 -11.86 -1.71 17.28
N ILE A 26 -10.65 -2.16 16.92
CA ILE A 26 -9.99 -3.26 17.61
C ILE A 26 -9.08 -2.82 18.77
N THR A 27 -8.76 -1.53 18.87
CA THR A 27 -7.87 -0.98 19.91
C THR A 27 -8.24 -1.39 21.34
N PRO A 28 -9.53 -1.35 21.76
CA PRO A 28 -9.91 -1.77 23.11
C PRO A 28 -9.63 -3.26 23.37
N LEU A 29 -9.78 -4.10 22.36
CA LEU A 29 -9.45 -5.53 22.44
C LEU A 29 -7.94 -5.73 22.55
N LEU A 30 -7.14 -4.99 21.77
CA LEU A 30 -5.68 -5.06 21.83
C LEU A 30 -5.15 -4.58 23.19
N GLN A 31 -5.72 -3.51 23.75
CA GLN A 31 -5.35 -2.98 25.07
C GLN A 31 -5.71 -3.92 26.21
N SER A 32 -6.75 -4.74 26.05
CA SER A 32 -7.16 -5.76 27.02
C SER A 32 -6.53 -7.13 26.78
N GLY A 33 -5.57 -7.24 25.86
CA GLY A 33 -4.88 -8.51 25.55
C GLY A 33 -5.73 -9.52 24.77
N GLN A 34 -6.90 -9.12 24.27
CA GLN A 34 -7.84 -9.98 23.54
C GLN A 34 -7.46 -10.10 22.05
N TYR A 35 -6.21 -10.48 21.77
CA TYR A 35 -5.65 -10.51 20.41
C TYR A 35 -6.36 -11.49 19.49
N ALA A 36 -6.67 -12.69 19.98
CA ALA A 36 -7.37 -13.72 19.20
C ALA A 36 -8.77 -13.26 18.79
N GLN A 37 -9.47 -12.55 19.69
CA GLN A 37 -10.78 -11.98 19.39
C GLN A 37 -10.68 -10.84 18.39
N ALA A 38 -9.72 -9.92 18.55
CA ALA A 38 -9.47 -8.85 17.58
C ALA A 38 -9.19 -9.41 16.18
N GLN A 39 -8.35 -10.45 16.09
CA GLN A 39 -8.05 -11.14 14.85
C GLN A 39 -9.29 -11.81 14.26
N SER A 40 -10.07 -12.55 15.06
CA SER A 40 -11.27 -13.21 14.60
C SER A 40 -12.34 -12.23 14.10
N LEU A 41 -12.53 -11.10 14.80
CA LEU A 41 -13.54 -10.11 14.41
C LEU A 41 -13.16 -9.32 13.16
N SER A 42 -11.85 -9.11 12.94
CA SER A 42 -11.36 -8.41 11.75
C SER A 42 -11.26 -9.32 10.52
N HIS A 43 -11.41 -10.64 10.69
CA HIS A 43 -11.22 -11.62 9.62
C HIS A 43 -12.32 -11.52 8.56
N LEU A 44 -11.90 -11.38 7.31
CA LEU A 44 -12.74 -11.36 6.12
C LEU A 44 -12.44 -12.62 5.29
N THR A 45 -13.52 -13.28 4.86
CA THR A 45 -13.48 -14.42 3.93
C THR A 45 -14.50 -14.22 2.82
N GLY A 46 -14.27 -14.88 1.67
CA GLY A 46 -15.28 -14.94 0.60
C GLY A 46 -15.48 -13.65 -0.19
N PHE A 47 -14.45 -12.79 -0.26
CA PHE A 47 -14.48 -11.59 -1.11
C PHE A 47 -14.66 -11.92 -2.61
N LEU A 48 -14.25 -13.13 -3.02
CA LEU A 48 -14.45 -13.66 -4.36
C LEU A 48 -15.27 -14.95 -4.32
N PRO A 49 -16.33 -15.08 -5.16
CA PRO A 49 -17.02 -16.34 -5.33
C PRO A 49 -16.05 -17.45 -5.77
N GLY A 50 -15.91 -18.49 -4.95
CA GLY A 50 -15.08 -19.66 -5.27
C GLY A 50 -13.60 -19.57 -4.88
N GLU A 51 -13.12 -18.45 -4.33
CA GLU A 51 -11.73 -18.30 -3.87
C GLU A 51 -11.71 -17.93 -2.38
N PRO A 52 -11.17 -18.80 -1.49
CA PRO A 52 -11.09 -18.53 -0.06
C PRO A 52 -9.93 -17.57 0.23
N VAL A 53 -10.17 -16.29 -0.06
CA VAL A 53 -9.24 -15.21 0.23
C VAL A 53 -9.37 -14.83 1.70
N SER A 54 -8.32 -15.08 2.47
CA SER A 54 -8.23 -14.59 3.84
C SER A 54 -7.65 -13.18 3.86
N SER A 55 -8.31 -12.23 4.52
CA SER A 55 -7.75 -10.91 4.81
C SER A 55 -8.32 -10.37 6.12
N TYR A 56 -7.78 -9.28 6.64
CA TYR A 56 -8.20 -8.70 7.92
C TYR A 56 -8.38 -7.20 7.79
N SER A 57 -9.52 -6.67 8.23
CA SER A 57 -9.85 -5.24 8.07
C SER A 57 -10.56 -4.71 9.31
N ALA A 58 -10.05 -3.61 9.87
CA ALA A 58 -10.63 -2.94 11.03
C ALA A 58 -10.01 -1.55 11.22
N PHE A 59 -10.29 -0.92 12.36
CA PHE A 59 -9.77 0.39 12.75
C PHE A 59 -8.87 0.31 13.98
N PHE A 60 -7.71 0.98 13.90
CA PHE A 60 -6.90 1.37 15.05
C PHE A 60 -7.31 2.76 15.53
N THR A 61 -7.36 2.97 16.83
CA THR A 61 -7.57 4.27 17.49
C THR A 61 -6.21 4.73 17.96
N ILE A 62 -5.71 5.82 17.38
CA ILE A 62 -4.35 6.32 17.65
C ILE A 62 -4.36 7.57 18.54
N ALA A 63 -5.49 8.27 18.60
CA ALA A 63 -5.75 9.38 19.50
C ALA A 63 -7.27 9.52 19.69
N GLU A 64 -7.69 10.38 20.62
CA GLU A 64 -9.10 10.70 20.80
C GLU A 64 -9.71 11.19 19.46
N GLY A 65 -10.81 10.57 19.06
CA GLY A 65 -11.49 10.88 17.80
C GLY A 65 -10.68 10.62 16.54
N THR A 66 -9.54 9.91 16.60
CA THR A 66 -8.66 9.63 15.45
C THR A 66 -8.46 8.15 15.24
N HIS A 67 -8.91 7.66 14.09
CA HIS A 67 -8.98 6.25 13.76
C HIS A 67 -8.40 5.96 12.37
N LEU A 68 -7.45 5.03 12.31
CA LEU A 68 -6.85 4.55 11.07
C LEU A 68 -7.50 3.25 10.65
N HIS A 69 -8.07 3.21 9.45
CA HIS A 69 -8.49 2.00 8.79
C HIS A 69 -7.28 1.25 8.22
N PHE A 70 -7.24 -0.05 8.45
CA PHE A 70 -6.25 -0.92 7.82
C PHE A 70 -6.93 -2.05 7.06
N TRP A 71 -6.23 -2.55 6.05
CA TRP A 71 -6.54 -3.81 5.41
C TRP A 71 -5.27 -4.62 5.22
N PHE A 72 -5.23 -5.78 5.87
CA PHE A 72 -4.10 -6.68 5.91
C PHE A 72 -4.39 -7.93 5.10
N HIS A 73 -3.46 -8.27 4.22
CA HIS A 73 -3.47 -9.49 3.42
C HIS A 73 -2.28 -10.36 3.81
N PRO A 74 -2.51 -11.54 4.39
CA PRO A 74 -1.48 -12.55 4.53
C PRO A 74 -0.86 -12.92 3.19
N VAL A 75 0.38 -13.42 3.23
CA VAL A 75 0.99 -14.06 2.06
C VAL A 75 0.09 -15.22 1.57
N GLU A 76 -0.01 -15.37 0.26
CA GLU A 76 -0.83 -16.40 -0.34
C GLU A 76 -0.18 -17.78 -0.26
N LYS A 77 -1.02 -18.81 -0.12
CA LYS A 77 -0.63 -20.23 -0.22
C LYS A 77 0.47 -20.66 0.78
N ASP A 78 0.63 -19.92 1.87
CA ASP A 78 1.55 -20.27 2.97
C ASP A 78 0.80 -20.18 4.31
N GLU A 79 0.57 -21.34 4.92
CA GLU A 79 -0.11 -21.44 6.21
C GLU A 79 0.72 -20.86 7.37
N ASN A 80 2.03 -20.68 7.18
CA ASN A 80 2.95 -20.07 8.14
C ASN A 80 3.16 -18.58 7.87
N TRP A 81 2.15 -17.87 7.33
CA TRP A 81 2.22 -16.45 7.00
C TRP A 81 2.68 -15.56 8.18
N GLN A 82 2.43 -15.97 9.42
CA GLN A 82 2.86 -15.26 10.63
C GLN A 82 4.39 -15.20 10.77
N SER A 83 5.12 -16.13 10.15
CA SER A 83 6.59 -16.15 10.12
C SER A 83 7.17 -15.30 8.99
N LYS A 84 6.33 -14.74 8.11
CA LYS A 84 6.76 -14.01 6.92
C LYS A 84 6.84 -12.50 7.19
N PRO A 85 7.70 -11.78 6.45
CA PRO A 85 7.78 -10.33 6.57
C PRO A 85 6.45 -9.64 6.26
N VAL A 86 6.27 -8.43 6.81
CA VAL A 86 5.13 -7.55 6.53
C VAL A 86 5.63 -6.33 5.75
N ALA A 87 5.03 -6.06 4.59
CA ALA A 87 5.18 -4.81 3.87
C ALA A 87 4.05 -3.86 4.27
N LEU A 88 4.40 -2.70 4.84
CA LEU A 88 3.47 -1.58 4.99
C LEU A 88 3.41 -0.81 3.68
N TRP A 89 2.23 -0.75 3.08
CA TRP A 89 1.95 0.09 1.91
C TRP A 89 1.23 1.37 2.33
N LEU A 90 1.67 2.51 1.80
CA LEU A 90 1.06 3.82 2.01
C LEU A 90 0.99 4.54 0.66
N GLN A 91 -0.21 4.97 0.26
CA GLN A 91 -0.36 5.73 -0.99
C GLN A 91 0.00 7.20 -0.75
N GLY A 92 0.69 7.79 -1.73
CA GLY A 92 0.90 9.24 -1.80
C GLY A 92 -0.28 9.99 -2.43
N GLY A 93 -0.12 11.31 -2.60
CA GLY A 93 -1.14 12.18 -3.18
C GLY A 93 -2.18 12.67 -2.15
N LEU A 94 -2.63 13.91 -2.32
CA LEU A 94 -3.60 14.52 -1.40
C LEU A 94 -4.95 13.82 -1.53
N GLY A 95 -5.40 13.17 -0.46
CA GLY A 95 -6.75 12.58 -0.39
C GLY A 95 -6.91 11.23 -1.10
N LEU A 96 -5.83 10.55 -1.50
CA LEU A 96 -5.91 9.26 -2.19
C LEU A 96 -5.78 8.08 -1.23
N SER A 97 -6.78 7.18 -1.24
CA SER A 97 -6.78 5.99 -0.40
C SER A 97 -5.63 5.04 -0.75
N THR A 98 -4.98 4.57 0.32
CA THR A 98 -3.97 3.51 0.30
C THR A 98 -4.53 2.21 -0.24
N ILE A 99 -5.77 1.89 0.12
CA ILE A 99 -6.44 0.68 -0.35
C ILE A 99 -6.72 0.76 -1.84
N ARG A 100 -7.24 1.90 -2.32
CA ARG A 100 -7.44 2.11 -3.75
C ARG A 100 -6.14 1.90 -4.52
N GLY A 101 -5.05 2.52 -4.06
CA GLY A 101 -3.71 2.34 -4.63
C GLY A 101 -3.29 0.89 -4.65
N GLY A 102 -3.39 0.19 -3.52
CA GLY A 102 -2.99 -1.21 -3.40
C GLY A 102 -3.72 -2.17 -4.34
N ILE A 103 -5.00 -1.93 -4.61
CA ILE A 103 -5.77 -2.70 -5.61
C ILE A 103 -5.32 -2.34 -7.04
N GLN A 104 -5.23 -1.05 -7.36
CA GLN A 104 -4.92 -0.58 -8.72
C GLN A 104 -3.48 -0.87 -9.15
N GLU A 105 -2.59 -0.93 -8.18
CA GLU A 105 -1.15 -1.12 -8.37
C GLU A 105 -0.72 -2.57 -8.14
N TYR A 106 -1.70 -3.47 -8.05
CA TYR A 106 -1.52 -4.92 -8.04
C TYR A 106 -0.69 -5.44 -6.85
N LEU A 107 -0.89 -4.89 -5.66
CA LEU A 107 -0.19 -5.36 -4.45
C LEU A 107 -0.80 -6.65 -3.91
N ILE A 108 -2.11 -6.77 -4.02
CA ILE A 108 -2.87 -7.90 -3.52
C ILE A 108 -3.20 -8.85 -4.66
N ALA A 109 -3.62 -10.06 -4.31
CA ALA A 109 -3.95 -11.13 -5.25
C ALA A 109 -5.17 -10.84 -6.14
N TYR A 110 -5.62 -9.59 -6.22
CA TYR A 110 -6.84 -9.20 -6.90
C TYR A 110 -6.63 -7.96 -7.73
N ASN A 111 -7.29 -7.93 -8.87
CA ASN A 111 -7.44 -6.73 -9.69
C ASN A 111 -8.93 -6.47 -9.97
N VAL A 112 -9.23 -5.26 -10.45
CA VAL A 112 -10.53 -4.98 -11.05
C VAL A 112 -10.43 -5.34 -12.52
N THR A 113 -11.22 -6.32 -12.96
CA THR A 113 -11.29 -6.74 -14.36
C THR A 113 -12.05 -5.70 -15.19
N PRO A 114 -11.88 -5.67 -16.53
CA PRO A 114 -12.50 -4.65 -17.39
C PRO A 114 -14.04 -4.58 -17.31
N ASP A 115 -14.69 -5.66 -16.89
CA ASP A 115 -16.14 -5.76 -16.64
C ASP A 115 -16.55 -5.29 -15.23
N GLY A 116 -15.61 -4.75 -14.44
CA GLY A 116 -15.86 -4.20 -13.11
C GLY A 116 -15.96 -5.26 -12.01
N LEU A 117 -15.69 -6.53 -12.32
CA LEU A 117 -15.58 -7.60 -11.34
C LEU A 117 -14.20 -7.60 -10.68
N VAL A 118 -14.08 -8.35 -9.60
CA VAL A 118 -12.78 -8.61 -8.98
C VAL A 118 -12.26 -9.92 -9.57
N GLY A 119 -11.06 -9.89 -10.14
CA GLY A 119 -10.36 -11.05 -10.69
C GLY A 119 -9.13 -11.40 -9.87
N LYS A 120 -8.65 -12.64 -9.99
CA LYS A 120 -7.40 -13.08 -9.36
C LYS A 120 -6.18 -12.52 -10.10
N TYR A 121 -5.15 -12.16 -9.34
CA TYR A 121 -3.89 -11.63 -9.83
C TYR A 121 -2.72 -12.38 -9.19
N ASP A 122 -2.20 -13.40 -9.89
CA ASP A 122 -1.15 -14.30 -9.38
C ASP A 122 0.28 -13.70 -9.40
N SER A 123 0.42 -12.38 -9.51
CA SER A 123 1.72 -11.70 -9.55
C SER A 123 1.84 -10.56 -8.54
N GLY A 124 0.90 -10.50 -7.58
CA GLY A 124 0.88 -9.47 -6.55
C GLY A 124 2.00 -9.63 -5.52
N LEU A 125 2.22 -8.58 -4.72
CA LEU A 125 3.18 -8.59 -3.61
C LEU A 125 2.80 -9.65 -2.55
N THR A 126 1.51 -9.94 -2.41
CA THR A 126 0.98 -11.01 -1.54
C THR A 126 1.47 -12.41 -1.90
N GLN A 127 2.10 -12.64 -3.06
CA GLN A 127 2.74 -13.92 -3.36
C GLN A 127 4.03 -14.15 -2.54
N TYR A 128 4.64 -13.07 -2.01
CA TYR A 128 5.97 -13.13 -1.41
C TYR A 128 5.98 -12.78 0.08
N MET A 129 5.03 -11.97 0.52
CA MET A 129 5.01 -11.45 1.89
C MET A 129 3.61 -10.99 2.29
N ASN A 130 3.44 -10.72 3.58
CA ASN A 130 2.21 -10.12 4.07
C ASN A 130 2.17 -8.64 3.65
N VAL A 131 0.99 -8.12 3.31
CA VAL A 131 0.80 -6.73 2.91
C VAL A 131 -0.18 -6.06 3.88
N LEU A 132 0.26 -5.00 4.54
CA LEU A 132 -0.56 -4.14 5.39
C LEU A 132 -0.77 -2.80 4.68
N MET A 133 -2.02 -2.47 4.35
CA MET A 133 -2.40 -1.16 3.83
C MET A 133 -3.05 -0.36 4.94
N ILE A 134 -2.67 0.91 5.08
CA ILE A 134 -3.28 1.83 6.05
C ILE A 134 -3.64 3.12 5.34
N ASP A 135 -4.92 3.50 5.41
CA ASP A 135 -5.35 4.81 4.93
C ASP A 135 -4.87 5.92 5.88
N ASN A 136 -4.41 7.05 5.36
CA ASN A 136 -4.04 8.22 6.18
C ASN A 136 -5.30 8.80 6.89
N THR A 137 -5.12 9.51 8.02
CA THR A 137 -6.15 9.95 8.98
C THR A 137 -7.39 10.65 8.42
N ARG A 138 -7.36 11.14 7.18
CA ARG A 138 -8.45 11.90 6.52
C ARG A 138 -8.85 11.32 5.16
N VAL A 139 -8.48 10.08 4.89
CA VAL A 139 -8.53 9.50 3.55
C VAL A 139 -9.17 8.12 3.62
N GLY A 140 -9.94 7.76 2.58
CA GLY A 140 -10.63 6.49 2.51
C GLY A 140 -11.55 6.28 3.71
N PHE A 141 -11.33 5.22 4.48
CA PHE A 141 -12.15 4.94 5.67
C PHE A 141 -11.58 5.55 6.97
N SER A 142 -10.28 5.85 7.02
CA SER A 142 -9.66 6.53 8.15
C SER A 142 -10.28 7.90 8.39
N HIS A 143 -10.46 8.27 9.67
CA HIS A 143 -11.09 9.53 10.05
C HIS A 143 -10.49 10.11 11.33
N THR A 144 -10.56 11.43 11.44
CA THR A 144 -10.06 12.18 12.59
C THR A 144 -10.92 13.39 12.88
N GLN A 145 -11.11 13.68 14.17
CA GLN A 145 -11.68 14.94 14.66
C GLN A 145 -10.61 16.06 14.77
N ASP A 146 -9.32 15.72 14.69
CA ASP A 146 -8.19 16.65 14.76
C ASP A 146 -7.60 16.94 13.35
N PRO A 147 -7.55 18.20 12.90
CA PRO A 147 -6.96 18.57 11.62
C PRO A 147 -5.44 18.64 11.52
N SER A 148 -4.71 18.43 12.61
CA SER A 148 -3.29 18.77 12.67
C SER A 148 -2.32 17.58 12.74
N TYR A 149 -2.78 16.33 12.70
CA TYR A 149 -1.97 15.14 13.03
C TYR A 149 -0.94 14.71 11.94
N PRO A 150 0.39 14.62 12.25
CA PRO A 150 1.46 14.19 11.30
C PRO A 150 1.90 12.70 11.42
N ILE A 151 2.65 12.16 10.42
CA ILE A 151 3.15 10.75 10.34
C ILE A 151 4.71 10.69 10.26
N VAL A 152 5.36 9.71 10.93
CA VAL A 152 6.84 9.48 10.95
C VAL A 152 7.21 8.00 10.71
N GLY A 153 8.32 7.68 10.00
CA GLY A 153 8.80 6.31 9.71
C GLY A 153 10.22 6.22 9.09
N SER A 154 10.62 5.02 8.61
CA SER A 154 11.83 4.78 7.78
C SER A 154 11.44 4.51 6.33
N TYR A 155 12.23 4.95 5.35
CA TYR A 155 11.73 5.11 3.97
C TYR A 155 12.62 4.45 2.92
N ALA A 156 12.01 3.85 1.90
CA ALA A 156 12.65 3.59 0.62
C ALA A 156 12.01 4.51 -0.42
N LEU A 157 12.80 5.41 -1.01
CA LEU A 157 12.37 6.23 -2.13
C LEU A 157 12.72 5.51 -3.43
N ILE A 158 11.70 5.03 -4.13
CA ILE A 158 11.85 4.41 -5.45
C ILE A 158 11.16 5.30 -6.48
N ALA A 159 11.92 5.87 -7.41
CA ALA A 159 11.39 6.75 -8.44
C ALA A 159 11.68 6.20 -9.84
N GLY A 160 10.69 6.33 -10.73
CA GLY A 160 10.86 6.03 -12.14
C GLY A 160 11.67 7.12 -12.86
N GLN A 161 12.56 6.68 -13.75
CA GLN A 161 13.41 7.58 -14.55
C GLN A 161 12.62 8.60 -15.38
N TYR A 162 11.42 8.23 -15.83
CA TYR A 162 10.54 9.06 -16.67
C TYR A 162 9.33 9.60 -15.91
N ASP A 163 9.44 9.73 -14.59
CA ASP A 163 8.41 10.41 -13.80
C ASP A 163 8.47 11.92 -14.04
N GLY A 164 7.42 12.47 -14.66
CA GLY A 164 7.28 13.91 -14.88
C GLY A 164 6.61 14.65 -13.72
N LEU A 165 5.95 13.94 -12.80
CA LEU A 165 5.20 14.51 -11.68
C LEU A 165 6.07 14.66 -10.44
N LEU A 166 6.84 13.61 -10.09
CA LEU A 166 7.84 13.61 -9.03
C LEU A 166 9.22 13.30 -9.64
N ALA A 167 9.66 14.19 -10.53
CA ALA A 167 10.91 14.05 -11.25
C ALA A 167 12.05 13.73 -10.30
N TYR A 168 12.68 12.57 -10.52
CA TYR A 168 13.72 12.03 -9.64
C TYR A 168 14.79 13.07 -9.28
N GLN A 169 15.29 13.82 -10.26
CA GLN A 169 16.29 14.86 -10.03
C GLN A 169 15.81 15.96 -9.06
N GLY A 170 14.56 16.39 -9.20
CA GLY A 170 13.93 17.37 -8.31
C GLY A 170 13.79 16.82 -6.89
N THR A 171 13.27 15.60 -6.76
CA THR A 171 13.11 14.91 -5.47
C THR A 171 14.44 14.75 -4.74
N ILE A 172 15.51 14.31 -5.43
CA ILE A 172 16.84 14.20 -4.82
C ILE A 172 17.40 15.56 -4.42
N LYS A 173 17.20 16.61 -5.24
CA LYS A 173 17.63 17.96 -4.88
C LYS A 173 16.93 18.47 -3.62
N SER A 174 15.63 18.21 -3.48
CA SER A 174 14.87 18.53 -2.26
C SER A 174 15.40 17.77 -1.05
N LEU A 175 15.60 16.45 -1.16
CA LEU A 175 16.12 15.63 -0.06
C LEU A 175 17.51 16.07 0.43
N ARG A 176 18.36 16.56 -0.47
CA ARG A 176 19.68 17.12 -0.12
C ARG A 176 19.59 18.42 0.68
N SER A 177 18.53 19.19 0.50
CA SER A 177 18.31 20.49 1.15
C SER A 177 17.57 20.41 2.48
N LEU A 178 17.01 19.25 2.81
CA LEU A 178 16.33 19.02 4.09
C LEU A 178 17.33 18.67 5.18
N ASP A 179 17.04 19.12 6.41
CA ASP A 179 17.79 18.74 7.61
C ASP A 179 17.25 17.42 8.16
N TRP A 180 17.99 16.32 7.95
CA TRP A 180 17.64 15.00 8.47
C TRP A 180 18.90 14.14 8.69
N PRO A 181 18.86 13.13 9.59
CA PRO A 181 20.07 12.44 10.07
C PRO A 181 20.92 11.71 9.02
N GLY A 182 20.37 11.42 7.84
CA GLY A 182 21.10 10.77 6.74
C GLY A 182 21.38 11.69 5.54
N ALA A 183 21.12 13.00 5.66
CA ALA A 183 21.31 13.97 4.57
C ALA A 183 22.75 14.02 4.07
N ASP A 184 23.73 13.90 4.97
CA ASP A 184 25.16 13.95 4.65
C ASP A 184 25.56 12.87 3.63
N CYS A 185 24.96 11.67 3.71
CA CYS A 185 25.17 10.59 2.75
C CYS A 185 24.68 10.94 1.32
N LEU A 186 23.73 11.85 1.17
CA LEU A 186 23.32 12.37 -0.14
C LEU A 186 24.26 13.47 -0.67
N ASN A 187 24.97 14.14 0.24
CA ASN A 187 25.79 15.33 0.00
C ASN A 187 27.30 15.03 -0.11
N THR A 188 27.75 13.79 0.13
CA THR A 188 29.14 13.40 -0.12
C THR A 188 29.50 13.60 -1.60
N GLU A 189 30.62 14.28 -1.87
CA GLU A 189 31.10 14.62 -3.21
C GLU A 189 31.37 13.38 -4.10
N THR A 190 31.55 12.21 -3.51
CA THR A 190 31.61 10.92 -4.21
C THR A 190 30.20 10.37 -4.47
N PHE A 191 29.62 10.79 -5.58
CA PHE A 191 28.37 10.23 -6.08
C PHE A 191 28.57 8.79 -6.59
N SER A 192 28.50 7.78 -5.72
CA SER A 192 28.57 6.37 -6.13
C SER A 192 27.25 5.66 -5.91
N ARG A 193 26.48 5.47 -6.98
CA ARG A 193 25.35 4.54 -6.98
C ARG A 193 25.83 3.17 -7.43
N SER A 194 25.32 2.13 -6.78
CA SER A 194 25.51 0.75 -7.24
C SER A 194 24.43 0.40 -8.25
N GLN A 195 24.75 -0.48 -9.21
CA GLN A 195 23.77 -1.03 -10.13
C GLN A 195 22.93 -2.12 -9.44
N ILE A 196 21.65 -2.17 -9.76
CA ILE A 196 20.75 -3.27 -9.39
C ILE A 196 20.48 -4.10 -10.65
N TRP A 197 20.96 -5.34 -10.65
CA TRP A 197 20.72 -6.31 -11.72
C TRP A 197 19.72 -7.37 -11.25
N ILE A 198 18.67 -7.60 -12.02
CA ILE A 198 17.65 -8.61 -11.76
C ILE A 198 17.52 -9.49 -12.99
N SER A 199 17.75 -10.80 -12.83
CA SER A 199 17.65 -11.79 -13.92
C SER A 199 18.43 -11.38 -15.18
N GLY A 200 19.65 -10.85 -15.01
CA GLY A 200 20.52 -10.42 -16.11
C GLY A 200 20.16 -9.06 -16.73
N SER A 201 19.09 -8.41 -16.28
CA SER A 201 18.69 -7.08 -16.76
C SER A 201 18.97 -6.00 -15.72
N LEU A 202 19.52 -4.85 -16.17
CA LEU A 202 19.75 -3.69 -15.30
C LEU A 202 18.40 -3.05 -14.94
N PHE A 203 17.96 -3.21 -13.70
CA PHE A 203 16.73 -2.60 -13.18
C PHE A 203 16.91 -1.10 -12.92
N GLY A 204 18.02 -0.75 -12.27
CA GLY A 204 18.17 0.58 -11.71
C GLY A 204 19.51 0.84 -11.04
N TYR A 205 19.57 2.00 -10.39
CA TYR A 205 20.69 2.42 -9.56
C TYR A 205 20.21 2.64 -8.14
N ILE A 206 21.05 2.33 -7.16
CA ILE A 206 20.74 2.48 -5.74
C ILE A 206 21.85 3.19 -4.98
N ARG A 207 21.45 4.02 -4.03
CA ARG A 207 22.28 4.46 -2.90
C ARG A 207 21.59 4.08 -1.60
N ARG A 208 22.39 3.65 -0.63
CA ARG A 208 21.92 3.32 0.70
C ARG A 208 22.49 4.34 1.67
N CYS A 209 21.60 5.06 2.35
CA CYS A 209 21.92 5.97 3.43
C CYS A 209 21.27 5.47 4.72
N PRO A 210 21.78 5.87 5.90
CA PRO A 210 21.10 5.58 7.16
C PRO A 210 19.64 6.04 7.10
N GLY A 211 18.69 5.10 7.24
CA GLY A 211 17.25 5.37 7.20
C GLY A 211 16.65 5.62 5.81
N LEU A 212 17.43 5.54 4.71
CA LEU A 212 16.93 5.77 3.35
C LEU A 212 17.61 4.86 2.31
N TRP A 213 16.81 4.08 1.57
CA TRP A 213 17.21 3.56 0.26
C TRP A 213 16.73 4.51 -0.84
N GLU A 214 17.66 5.02 -1.63
CA GLU A 214 17.39 5.85 -2.81
C GLU A 214 17.53 4.97 -4.05
N VAL A 215 16.44 4.72 -4.78
CA VAL A 215 16.42 3.87 -5.97
C VAL A 215 15.90 4.64 -7.19
N LEU A 216 16.71 4.66 -8.24
CA LEU A 216 16.29 5.07 -9.58
C LEU A 216 15.94 3.84 -10.41
N ALA A 217 14.66 3.62 -10.69
CA ALA A 217 14.21 2.58 -11.59
C ALA A 217 14.28 3.07 -13.05
N LEU A 218 15.09 2.43 -13.88
CA LEU A 218 15.21 2.77 -15.30
C LEU A 218 13.99 2.27 -16.07
N ARG A 219 13.62 2.92 -17.18
CA ARG A 219 12.49 2.47 -18.04
C ARG A 219 11.14 2.39 -17.31
N ALA A 220 10.93 3.24 -16.32
CA ALA A 220 9.67 3.34 -15.58
C ALA A 220 9.23 4.80 -15.45
N SER A 221 7.92 5.04 -15.47
CA SER A 221 7.32 6.34 -15.15
C SER A 221 6.92 6.42 -13.67
N HIS A 222 5.99 7.31 -13.32
CA HIS A 222 5.54 7.61 -11.96
C HIS A 222 5.21 6.36 -11.12
N VAL A 223 4.54 5.39 -11.72
CA VAL A 223 4.10 4.16 -11.06
C VAL A 223 4.96 2.99 -11.55
N VAL A 224 6.11 2.76 -10.91
CA VAL A 224 7.16 1.82 -11.36
C VAL A 224 6.65 0.38 -11.57
N GLN A 225 5.76 -0.07 -10.70
CA GLN A 225 5.10 -1.37 -10.69
C GLN A 225 4.27 -1.64 -11.94
N LEU A 226 3.75 -0.61 -12.62
CA LEU A 226 3.04 -0.81 -13.89
C LEU A 226 3.99 -1.15 -15.05
N TYR A 227 5.28 -0.85 -14.91
CA TYR A 227 6.28 -1.08 -15.96
C TYR A 227 7.19 -2.27 -15.65
N GLN A 228 7.57 -2.47 -14.38
CA GLN A 228 8.51 -3.50 -13.95
C GLN A 228 8.10 -4.13 -12.61
N PRO A 229 6.93 -4.81 -12.53
CA PRO A 229 6.39 -5.32 -11.27
C PRO A 229 7.31 -6.34 -10.59
N ALA A 230 7.67 -7.43 -11.27
CA ALA A 230 8.49 -8.49 -10.67
C ALA A 230 9.92 -8.03 -10.28
N PRO A 231 10.65 -7.25 -11.11
CA PRO A 231 11.93 -6.70 -10.68
C PRO A 231 11.83 -5.74 -9.50
N LEU A 232 10.81 -4.86 -9.47
CA LEU A 232 10.58 -3.94 -8.36
C LEU A 232 10.38 -4.70 -7.05
N TRP A 233 9.52 -5.72 -7.02
CA TRP A 233 9.24 -6.47 -5.81
C TRP A 233 10.46 -7.23 -5.27
N LYS A 234 11.39 -7.66 -6.15
CA LYS A 234 12.68 -8.21 -5.70
C LYS A 234 13.56 -7.17 -5.02
N VAL A 235 13.55 -5.92 -5.50
CA VAL A 235 14.28 -4.81 -4.84
C VAL A 235 13.66 -4.48 -3.48
N VAL A 236 12.33 -4.41 -3.40
CA VAL A 236 11.62 -4.19 -2.14
C VAL A 236 11.89 -5.34 -1.15
N ALA A 237 11.85 -6.59 -1.60
CA ALA A 237 12.19 -7.74 -0.76
C ALA A 237 13.63 -7.68 -0.24
N ALA A 238 14.58 -7.25 -1.07
CA ALA A 238 15.97 -7.06 -0.65
C ALA A 238 16.12 -5.93 0.39
N PHE A 239 15.39 -4.82 0.23
CA PHE A 239 15.34 -3.73 1.22
C PHE A 239 14.86 -4.22 2.58
N VAL A 240 13.76 -4.97 2.59
CA VAL A 240 13.18 -5.52 3.82
C VAL A 240 14.16 -6.49 4.48
N LYS A 241 14.78 -7.38 3.70
CA LYS A 241 15.76 -8.34 4.22
C LYS A 241 16.95 -7.65 4.88
N GLU A 242 17.54 -6.66 4.22
CA GLU A 242 18.73 -5.94 4.71
C GLU A 242 18.42 -5.07 5.95
N THR A 243 17.28 -4.36 5.92
CA THR A 243 16.88 -3.44 7.00
C THR A 243 16.60 -4.17 8.32
N TYR A 244 15.99 -5.35 8.24
CA TYR A 244 15.55 -6.11 9.41
C TYR A 244 16.42 -7.35 9.72
N LYS A 245 17.55 -7.53 9.02
CA LYS A 245 18.51 -8.64 9.20
C LYS A 245 17.86 -10.04 9.16
N MET A 246 16.91 -10.23 8.25
CA MET A 246 16.23 -11.51 8.00
C MET A 246 16.94 -12.35 6.94
#